data_AF-A0A1A8PXK4-F1
#
_entry.id   AF-A0A1A8PXK4-F1
#
_cell.length_a   1.000
_cell.length_b   1.000
_cell.length_c   1.000
_cell.angle_alpha   90.00
_cell.angle_beta   90.00
_cell.angle_gamma   90.00
#
_symmetry.space_group_name_H-M   'P 1'
#
loop_
_entity.id
_entity.type
_entity.pdbx_description
1 polymer ?
#
loop_
_entity_poly.entity_id
_entity_poly.type
_entity_poly.pdbx_seq_one_letter_code
_entity_poly.pdbx_strand_id
1 'polypeptide(L)'
;RKVFAVITENLMLSQYMLGPEGGAQEFMKVKLSSKAGQNVDIVWTENSFLITATGEQIIRLWDLERDDNYSLSLDETLGFERGEMINCVAYCAAKEILAAGTSHGHIAIWKMVVQPN
;
A
#
# COMPACT_ATOMS: atom_id res chain seq x y z
N ARG A 1 -20.66 -2.11 -10.32
CA ARG A 1 -20.29 -0.67 -10.22
C ARG A 1 -18.81 -0.57 -10.56
N LYS A 2 -18.42 0.21 -11.57
CA LYS A 2 -17.00 0.38 -11.91
C LYS A 2 -16.45 1.55 -11.08
N VAL A 3 -15.47 1.26 -10.24
CA VAL A 3 -14.78 2.26 -9.41
C VAL A 3 -13.41 2.50 -10.02
N PHE A 4 -13.01 3.76 -10.09
CA PHE A 4 -11.68 4.18 -10.52
C PHE A 4 -11.02 4.91 -9.36
N ALA A 5 -9.81 4.52 -8.99
CA ALA A 5 -9.03 5.17 -7.95
C ALA A 5 -7.85 5.91 -8.58
N VAL A 6 -7.57 7.12 -8.09
CA VAL A 6 -6.40 7.92 -8.46
C VAL A 6 -5.59 8.13 -7.19
N ILE A 7 -4.28 7.90 -7.28
CA ILE A 7 -3.34 8.29 -6.25
C ILE A 7 -2.21 9.12 -6.85
N THR A 8 -1.91 10.23 -6.19
CA THR A 8 -0.83 11.13 -6.56
C THR A 8 0.44 10.80 -5.77
N GLU A 9 1.58 11.30 -6.24
CA GLU A 9 2.87 11.23 -5.53
C GLU A 9 2.82 11.91 -4.14
N ASN A 10 1.91 12.88 -3.97
CA ASN A 10 1.69 13.51 -2.67
C ASN A 10 0.70 12.72 -1.80
N LEU A 11 0.30 11.50 -2.18
CA LEU A 11 -0.60 10.64 -1.41
C LEU A 11 -2.00 11.23 -1.21
N MET A 12 -2.48 11.97 -2.21
CA MET A 12 -3.91 12.25 -2.32
C MET A 12 -4.57 11.07 -3.03
N LEU A 13 -5.45 10.37 -2.32
CA LEU A 13 -6.30 9.32 -2.87
C LEU A 13 -7.66 9.91 -3.21
N SER A 14 -8.16 9.68 -4.41
CA SER A 14 -9.55 9.95 -4.77
C SER A 14 -10.17 8.75 -5.49
N GLN A 15 -11.46 8.53 -5.25
CA GLN A 15 -12.24 7.48 -5.90
C GLN A 15 -13.42 8.07 -6.66
N TYR A 16 -13.66 7.50 -7.84
CA TYR A 16 -14.66 7.93 -8.79
C TYR A 16 -15.58 6.77 -9.16
N MET A 17 -16.87 7.06 -9.26
CA MET A 17 -17.84 6.16 -9.86
C MET A 17 -17.92 6.43 -11.35
N LEU A 18 -17.68 5.40 -12.16
CA LEU A 18 -17.79 5.51 -13.61
C LEU A 18 -19.25 5.27 -14.03
N GLY A 19 -19.82 6.25 -14.73
CA GLY A 19 -21.14 6.16 -15.36
C GLY A 19 -21.10 5.41 -16.69
N PRO A 20 -22.26 4.94 -17.18
CA PRO A 20 -22.36 4.21 -18.45
C PRO A 20 -21.92 5.05 -19.66
N GLU A 21 -22.10 6.37 -19.60
CA GLU A 21 -21.70 7.33 -20.64
C GLU A 21 -20.22 7.77 -20.54
N GLY A 22 -19.41 7.10 -19.71
CA GLY A 22 -17.99 7.40 -19.53
C GLY A 22 -17.69 8.58 -18.58
N GLY A 23 -18.71 9.21 -18.00
CA GLY A 23 -18.53 10.21 -16.94
C GLY A 23 -17.95 9.60 -15.66
N ALA A 24 -17.19 10.39 -14.90
CA ALA A 24 -16.61 9.99 -13.62
C ALA A 24 -17.07 10.97 -12.52
N GLN A 25 -17.75 10.46 -11.49
CA GLN A 25 -18.18 11.24 -10.34
C GLN A 25 -17.31 10.92 -9.12
N GLU A 26 -16.59 11.91 -8.60
CA GLU A 26 -15.84 11.77 -7.35
C GLU A 26 -16.81 11.49 -6.19
N PHE A 27 -16.52 10.48 -5.38
CA PHE A 27 -17.31 10.19 -4.18
C PHE A 27 -16.45 10.07 -2.90
N MET A 28 -15.13 9.99 -3.03
CA MET A 28 -14.20 9.99 -1.91
C MET A 28 -12.91 10.70 -2.32
N LYS A 29 -12.36 11.50 -1.41
CA LYS A 29 -11.06 12.14 -1.54
C LYS A 29 -10.44 12.31 -0.17
N VAL A 30 -9.25 11.73 0.03
CA VAL A 30 -8.56 11.71 1.31
C VAL A 30 -7.06 11.85 1.11
N LYS A 31 -6.41 12.55 2.05
CA LYS A 31 -4.96 12.61 2.13
C LYS A 31 -4.47 11.46 3.01
N LEU A 32 -3.69 10.54 2.43
CA LEU A 32 -3.13 9.43 3.19
C LEU A 32 -1.95 9.91 4.05
N SER A 33 -1.71 9.23 5.17
CA SER A 33 -0.63 9.60 6.08
C SER A 33 0.74 9.30 5.48
N SER A 34 1.69 10.21 5.64
CA SER A 34 3.09 10.01 5.28
C SER A 34 4.02 10.95 6.02
N LYS A 35 5.30 10.57 6.06
CA LYS A 35 6.38 11.47 6.45
C LYS A 35 6.76 12.35 5.27
N ALA A 36 6.90 13.66 5.51
CA ALA A 36 7.25 14.61 4.46
C ALA A 36 8.66 14.35 3.89
N GLY A 37 8.83 14.52 2.58
CA GLY A 37 10.13 14.58 1.92
C GLY A 37 10.80 13.24 1.61
N GLN A 38 10.06 12.13 1.59
CA GLN A 38 10.56 10.82 1.18
C GLN A 38 9.96 10.39 -0.16
N ASN A 39 10.69 9.56 -0.90
CA ASN A 39 10.17 8.93 -2.12
C ASN A 39 9.04 7.97 -1.72
N VAL A 40 7.93 8.03 -2.43
CA VAL A 40 6.75 7.20 -2.16
C VAL A 40 6.70 6.11 -3.21
N ASP A 41 6.73 4.85 -2.79
CA ASP A 41 6.48 3.71 -3.66
C ASP A 41 5.07 3.18 -3.44
N ILE A 42 4.36 2.91 -4.52
CA ILE A 42 2.93 2.61 -4.52
C ILE A 42 2.65 1.40 -5.39
N VAL A 43 1.96 0.41 -4.81
CA VAL A 43 1.53 -0.79 -5.52
C VAL A 43 0.04 -0.97 -5.37
N TRP A 44 -0.65 -1.12 -6.50
CA TRP A 44 -2.04 -1.52 -6.54
C TRP A 44 -2.15 -3.03 -6.71
N THR A 45 -3.11 -3.65 -6.05
CA THR A 45 -3.38 -5.09 -6.17
C THR A 45 -4.77 -5.36 -6.73
N GLU A 46 -4.94 -6.53 -7.36
CA GLU A 46 -6.25 -6.98 -7.88
C GLU A 46 -7.32 -7.12 -6.78
N ASN A 47 -6.91 -7.28 -5.52
CA ASN A 47 -7.80 -7.46 -4.36
C ASN A 47 -8.14 -6.12 -3.67
N SER A 48 -8.18 -5.02 -4.41
CA SER A 48 -8.52 -3.67 -3.91
C SER A 48 -7.57 -3.09 -2.84
N PHE A 49 -6.43 -3.72 -2.56
CA PHE A 49 -5.41 -3.13 -1.70
C PHE A 49 -4.58 -2.11 -2.47
N LEU A 50 -4.46 -0.93 -1.87
CA LEU A 50 -3.43 0.05 -2.17
C LEU A 50 -2.32 -0.08 -1.13
N ILE A 51 -1.11 -0.38 -1.57
CA ILE A 51 0.07 -0.56 -0.72
C ILE A 51 0.99 0.65 -0.89
N THR A 52 1.41 1.26 0.21
CA THR A 52 2.29 2.44 0.18
C THR A 52 3.50 2.25 1.09
N ALA A 53 4.70 2.48 0.55
CA ALA A 53 5.94 2.62 1.29
C ALA A 53 6.40 4.09 1.24
N THR A 54 6.57 4.71 2.41
CA THR A 54 6.75 6.17 2.52
C THR A 54 8.04 6.55 3.26
N GLY A 55 9.09 5.72 3.18
CA GLY A 55 10.36 5.94 3.89
C GLY A 55 10.22 5.80 5.41
N GLU A 56 9.39 4.86 5.87
CA GLU A 56 9.21 4.51 7.28
C GLU A 56 9.57 3.03 7.51
N GLN A 57 9.61 2.59 8.76
CA GLN A 57 9.80 1.15 9.09
C GLN A 57 8.52 0.32 8.87
N ILE A 58 7.48 0.94 8.33
CA ILE A 58 6.17 0.34 8.11
C ILE A 58 5.71 0.53 6.67
N ILE A 59 4.99 -0.47 6.17
CA ILE A 59 4.18 -0.41 4.96
C ILE A 59 2.74 -0.20 5.40
N ARG A 60 2.00 0.67 4.72
CA ARG A 60 0.55 0.81 4.91
C ARG A 60 -0.19 0.15 3.78
N LEU A 61 -1.28 -0.51 4.12
CA LEU A 61 -2.21 -1.13 3.18
C LEU A 61 -3.59 -0.53 3.42
N TRP A 62 -4.20 -0.05 2.36
CA TRP A 62 -5.56 0.50 2.38
C TRP A 62 -6.46 -0.47 1.62
N ASP A 63 -7.38 -1.12 2.33
CA ASP A 63 -8.43 -1.92 1.73
C ASP A 63 -9.55 -0.98 1.31
N LEU A 64 -9.53 -0.57 0.04
CA LEU A 64 -10.48 0.41 -0.47
C LEU A 64 -11.89 -0.17 -0.70
N GLU A 65 -12.03 -1.49 -0.63
CA GLU A 65 -13.32 -2.16 -0.75
C GLU A 65 -14.01 -2.27 0.62
N ARG A 66 -13.25 -2.55 1.67
CA ARG A 66 -13.75 -2.69 3.04
C ARG A 66 -13.69 -1.41 3.88
N ASP A 67 -13.07 -0.35 3.36
CA ASP A 67 -12.80 0.90 4.09
C ASP A 67 -11.99 0.64 5.38
N ASP A 68 -10.97 -0.23 5.27
CA ASP A 68 -10.12 -0.66 6.38
C ASP A 68 -8.64 -0.43 6.07
N ASN A 69 -7.82 -0.35 7.12
CA ASN A 69 -6.41 0.01 7.02
C ASN A 69 -5.53 -0.93 7.85
N TYR A 70 -4.46 -1.41 7.23
CA TYR A 70 -3.48 -2.31 7.85
C TYR A 70 -2.08 -1.73 7.77
N SER A 71 -1.19 -2.24 8.62
CA SER A 71 0.23 -1.95 8.54
C SER A 71 1.07 -3.21 8.73
N LEU A 72 2.21 -3.23 8.04
CA LEU A 72 3.23 -4.26 8.20
C LEU A 72 4.52 -3.56 8.62
N SER A 73 5.11 -3.98 9.73
CA SER A 73 6.37 -3.41 10.24
C SER A 73 7.54 -4.34 10.01
N LEU A 74 8.72 -3.77 9.85
CA LEU A 74 9.96 -4.53 10.02
C LEU A 74 10.03 -5.06 11.46
N ASP A 75 10.44 -6.32 11.61
CA ASP A 75 10.48 -7.01 12.90
C ASP A 75 11.93 -7.15 13.38
N GLU A 76 12.28 -6.44 14.46
CA GLU A 76 13.64 -6.48 15.01
C GLU A 76 14.06 -7.91 15.43
N THR A 77 13.10 -8.80 15.75
CA THR A 77 13.39 -10.20 16.08
C THR A 77 13.81 -11.04 14.86
N LEU A 78 13.51 -10.57 13.65
CA LEU A 78 13.92 -11.16 12.38
C LEU A 78 15.23 -10.56 11.83
N GLY A 79 15.90 -9.70 12.61
CA GLY A 79 17.20 -9.12 12.26
C GLY A 79 17.13 -7.76 11.57
N PHE A 80 15.96 -7.12 11.52
CA PHE A 80 15.84 -5.72 11.09
C PHE A 80 16.30 -4.78 12.21
N GLU A 81 16.82 -3.61 11.84
CA GLU A 81 17.36 -2.65 12.80
C GLU A 81 16.38 -1.49 13.10
N ARG A 82 16.45 -0.97 14.33
CA ARG A 82 15.75 0.28 14.66
C ARG A 82 16.27 1.42 13.78
N GLY A 83 15.37 2.11 13.09
CA GLY A 83 15.70 3.15 12.12
C GLY A 83 15.94 2.64 10.69
N GLU A 84 15.93 1.33 10.44
CA GLU A 84 15.91 0.76 9.10
C GLU A 84 14.60 1.14 8.38
N MET A 85 14.70 1.82 7.24
CA MET A 85 13.55 2.36 6.51
C MET A 85 13.25 1.51 5.28
N ILE A 86 11.97 1.42 4.92
CA ILE A 86 11.50 0.76 3.71
C ILE A 86 11.50 1.77 2.56
N ASN A 87 12.20 1.42 1.47
CA ASN A 87 12.40 2.29 0.31
C ASN A 87 11.49 1.94 -0.86
N CYS A 88 11.19 0.66 -1.05
CA CYS A 88 10.42 0.16 -2.18
C CYS A 88 9.68 -1.13 -1.83
N VAL A 89 8.65 -1.45 -2.61
CA VAL A 89 7.80 -2.62 -2.46
C VAL A 89 7.48 -3.27 -3.81
N ALA A 90 7.32 -4.58 -3.81
CA ALA A 90 6.85 -5.34 -4.97
C ALA A 90 5.87 -6.41 -4.53
N TYR A 91 4.72 -6.48 -5.19
CA TYR A 91 3.68 -7.47 -4.92
C TYR A 91 3.61 -8.52 -6.03
N CYS A 92 3.57 -9.80 -5.64
CA CYS A 92 3.37 -10.93 -6.53
C CYS A 92 1.99 -11.54 -6.29
N ALA A 93 1.01 -11.19 -7.12
CA ALA A 93 -0.36 -11.68 -7.01
C ALA A 93 -0.45 -13.22 -7.08
N ALA A 94 0.30 -13.85 -7.99
CA ALA A 94 0.26 -15.31 -8.17
C ALA A 94 0.72 -16.12 -6.94
N LYS A 95 1.52 -15.51 -6.05
CA LYS A 95 2.00 -16.15 -4.82
C LYS A 95 1.46 -15.50 -3.56
N GLU A 96 0.73 -14.40 -3.70
CA GLU A 96 0.24 -13.55 -2.63
C GLU A 96 1.37 -13.11 -1.66
N ILE A 97 2.50 -12.71 -2.25
CA ILE A 97 3.68 -12.28 -1.51
C ILE A 97 3.94 -10.79 -1.74
N LEU A 98 4.18 -10.07 -0.66
CA LEU A 98 4.73 -8.71 -0.68
C LEU A 98 6.20 -8.78 -0.26
N ALA A 99 7.08 -8.21 -1.08
CA ALA A 99 8.48 -8.00 -0.73
C ALA A 99 8.76 -6.50 -0.57
N ALA A 100 9.65 -6.14 0.35
CA ALA A 100 10.10 -4.76 0.54
C ALA A 100 11.61 -4.68 0.70
N GLY A 101 12.21 -3.72 -0.01
CA GLY A 101 13.64 -3.42 0.08
C GLY A 101 13.90 -2.29 1.08
N THR A 102 14.93 -2.46 1.91
CA THR A 102 15.23 -1.53 2.99
C THR A 102 16.47 -0.66 2.73
N SER A 103 16.68 0.35 3.59
CA SER A 103 17.87 1.21 3.58
C SER A 103 19.17 0.49 3.97
N HIS A 104 19.09 -0.72 4.53
CA HIS A 104 20.25 -1.52 4.93
C HIS A 104 20.55 -2.65 3.93
N GLY A 105 19.82 -2.71 2.81
CA GLY A 105 19.98 -3.76 1.80
C GLY A 105 19.31 -5.08 2.17
N HIS A 106 18.47 -5.10 3.22
CA HIS A 106 17.65 -6.26 3.55
C HIS A 106 16.39 -6.33 2.67
N ILE A 107 15.82 -7.53 2.61
CA ILE A 107 14.53 -7.78 1.97
C ILE A 107 13.59 -8.38 3.01
N ALA A 108 12.52 -7.66 3.32
CA ALA A 108 11.41 -8.16 4.12
C ALA A 108 10.37 -8.82 3.22
N ILE A 109 9.80 -9.94 3.66
CA ILE A 109 8.82 -10.70 2.88
C ILE A 109 7.64 -11.05 3.76
N TRP A 110 6.44 -10.69 3.32
CA TRP A 110 5.18 -11.09 3.93
C TRP A 110 4.38 -11.93 2.95
N LYS A 111 3.76 -12.99 3.47
CA LYS A 111 2.83 -13.83 2.73
C LYS A 111 1.44 -13.63 3.28
N MET A 112 0.47 -13.35 2.40
CA MET A 112 -0.93 -13.34 2.81
C MET A 112 -1.33 -14.75 3.23
N VAL A 113 -1.93 -14.87 4.41
CA VAL A 113 -2.46 -16.13 4.91
C VAL A 113 -3.95 -15.95 5.17
N VAL A 114 -4.76 -16.79 4.55
CA VAL A 114 -6.17 -16.89 4.91
C VAL A 114 -6.22 -17.71 6.19
N GLN A 115 -6.69 -17.13 7.29
CA GLN A 115 -7.01 -17.94 8.46
C GLN A 115 -8.20 -18.84 8.10
N PRO A 116 -8.10 -20.17 8.25
CA PRO A 116 -9.27 -21.03 8.18
C PRO A 116 -10.25 -20.61 9.29
N ASN A 117 -11.51 -20.43 8.92
CA ASN A 117 -12.61 -20.25 9.87
C ASN A 117 -12.76 -21.48 10.79
#